data_AF-A0A9J2PAN4-F1
#
_entry.id   AF-A0A9J2PAN4-F1
#
_cell.length_a   1.000
_cell.length_b   1.000
_cell.length_c   1.000
_cell.angle_alpha   90.00
_cell.angle_beta   90.00
_cell.angle_gamma   90.00
#
_symmetry.space_group_name_H-M   'P 1'
#
loop_
_entity.id
_entity.type
_entity.pdbx_description
1 polymer ?
#
loop_
_entity_poly.entity_id
_entity_poly.type
_entity_poly.pdbx_seq_one_letter_code
_entity_poly.pdbx_strand_id
1 'polypeptide(L)'
;ETSIHPRGKPKFSAQNDAWIVERKPNVKFCTKRSGAFCCRMVFSEVVGTLSFLQPQADDDFVDRLHYYYTSTFLLVTAVLISLKMFGGRPIECWVPAEYKGGWEDYTEMFCWARSTYWVSFDEEIPEDITTREERMVSYYQWTPFFLVICAFFFYSPCLIWRLMYTKSGILLKDIMSFATDKSNIQPGLAAHLSSIFKHRFHFATNQPNHHRFLKLFNVRYYEAYLTLLYILTKILYLLNVVGQMFLMNRFLQTDQYSLYGIEVLKDLLSGRPWTESGNFPRVTLCDLNVRILGNVQRHTVQCVLVINIFTEKVRLITPVLTEG
;
A
#
# COMPACT_ATOMS: atom_id res chain seq x y z
N GLU A 1 -86.99 9.23 17.77
CA GLU A 1 -86.51 9.10 16.37
C GLU A 1 -85.42 10.12 16.10
N THR A 2 -84.51 9.81 15.17
CA THR A 2 -83.33 10.60 14.72
C THR A 2 -82.18 10.72 15.73
N SER A 3 -80.88 10.62 15.43
CA SER A 3 -80.05 10.27 14.26
C SER A 3 -78.58 10.39 14.74
N ILE A 4 -77.61 9.63 14.17
CA ILE A 4 -76.25 10.06 13.72
C ILE A 4 -75.28 8.86 13.56
N HIS A 5 -74.51 8.92 12.45
CA HIS A 5 -73.64 7.95 11.74
C HIS A 5 -72.54 7.13 12.49
N PRO A 6 -72.03 6.03 11.85
CA PRO A 6 -70.95 5.19 12.35
C PRO A 6 -69.55 5.71 11.93
N ARG A 7 -68.57 5.65 12.84
CA ARG A 7 -67.15 5.88 12.54
C ARG A 7 -66.40 4.55 12.38
N GLY A 8 -65.60 4.47 11.31
CA GLY A 8 -64.88 3.29 10.84
C GLY A 8 -63.71 2.84 11.72
N LYS A 9 -63.27 1.62 11.40
CA LYS A 9 -62.21 0.83 12.04
C LYS A 9 -60.84 1.56 12.10
N PRO A 10 -60.05 1.42 13.18
CA PRO A 10 -58.65 1.81 13.17
C PRO A 10 -57.77 0.73 12.51
N LYS A 11 -56.95 1.14 11.54
CA LYS A 11 -55.79 0.39 11.03
C LYS A 11 -54.65 0.54 12.05
N PHE A 12 -54.11 -0.56 12.53
CA PHE A 12 -52.85 -0.58 13.29
C PHE A 12 -51.67 -0.55 12.31
N SER A 13 -50.94 0.57 12.29
CA SER A 13 -49.62 0.73 11.68
C SER A 13 -48.60 0.74 12.82
N ALA A 14 -47.55 -0.06 12.66
CA ALA A 14 -46.53 -0.32 13.68
C ALA A 14 -45.70 0.91 14.05
N GLN A 15 -45.55 1.06 15.37
CA GLN A 15 -44.52 1.68 16.20
C GLN A 15 -43.56 2.72 15.58
N ASN A 16 -43.63 3.93 16.16
CA ASN A 16 -42.62 4.98 16.12
C ASN A 16 -41.40 4.58 16.97
N ASP A 17 -40.19 4.67 16.41
CA ASP A 17 -38.95 4.70 17.19
C ASP A 17 -38.70 6.12 17.70
N ALA A 18 -38.69 6.25 19.03
CA ALA A 18 -38.46 7.48 19.76
C ALA A 18 -36.96 7.86 19.74
N TRP A 19 -36.70 9.14 19.45
CA TRP A 19 -35.39 9.77 19.53
C TRP A 19 -35.04 10.03 21.00
N ILE A 20 -34.05 9.29 21.54
CA ILE A 20 -33.38 9.69 22.78
C ILE A 20 -32.16 10.53 22.40
N VAL A 21 -32.28 11.84 22.62
CA VAL A 21 -31.17 12.79 22.57
C VAL A 21 -30.44 12.69 23.91
N GLU A 22 -29.34 11.94 23.94
CA GLU A 22 -28.40 12.01 25.07
C GLU A 22 -27.19 12.85 24.66
N ARG A 23 -27.07 14.02 25.30
CA ARG A 23 -25.99 14.98 25.13
C ARG A 23 -24.78 14.49 25.93
N LYS A 24 -23.75 13.94 25.26
CA LYS A 24 -22.38 13.89 25.80
C LYS A 24 -21.37 14.41 24.77
N PRO A 25 -20.43 15.29 25.18
CA PRO A 25 -19.41 15.81 24.28
C PRO A 25 -18.27 14.78 24.15
N ASN A 26 -17.69 14.68 22.96
CA ASN A 26 -16.43 14.00 22.65
C ASN A 26 -16.40 12.47 22.46
N VAL A 27 -17.38 11.88 21.79
CA VAL A 27 -17.14 10.63 21.02
C VAL A 27 -17.97 10.67 19.73
N LYS A 28 -17.33 10.95 18.59
CA LYS A 28 -17.97 10.77 17.28
C LYS A 28 -17.98 9.28 16.93
N PHE A 29 -19.04 8.58 17.30
CA PHE A 29 -19.36 7.30 16.69
C PHE A 29 -19.74 7.54 15.22
N CYS A 30 -19.02 6.91 14.30
CA CYS A 30 -19.29 7.01 12.86
C CYS A 30 -20.45 6.07 12.50
N THR A 31 -21.69 6.52 12.72
CA THR A 31 -22.88 5.80 12.24
C THR A 31 -23.24 6.27 10.82
N LYS A 32 -22.92 5.39 9.86
CA LYS A 32 -23.62 5.14 8.59
C LYS A 32 -24.26 6.37 7.91
N ARG A 33 -23.45 7.35 7.46
CA ARG A 33 -23.87 8.30 6.41
C ARG A 33 -22.68 8.82 5.59
N SER A 34 -22.70 8.47 4.31
CA SER A 34 -21.87 8.96 3.19
C SER A 34 -20.39 8.55 3.18
N GLY A 35 -20.08 7.48 2.43
CA GLY A 35 -18.69 7.08 2.12
C GLY A 35 -17.82 8.20 1.53
N ALA A 36 -18.44 9.22 0.93
CA ALA A 36 -17.75 10.43 0.47
C ALA A 36 -17.10 11.25 1.59
N PHE A 37 -17.67 11.27 2.81
CA PHE A 37 -17.12 12.04 3.93
C PHE A 37 -15.88 11.35 4.55
N CYS A 38 -15.91 10.01 4.60
CA CYS A 38 -14.77 9.20 5.04
C CYS A 38 -13.61 9.29 4.03
N CYS A 39 -13.89 9.14 2.73
CA CYS A 39 -12.87 9.33 1.68
C CYS A 39 -12.22 10.71 1.74
N ARG A 40 -12.99 11.76 1.99
CA ARG A 40 -12.49 13.15 2.01
C ARG A 40 -11.61 13.42 3.24
N MET A 41 -11.92 12.82 4.39
CA MET A 41 -11.10 12.88 5.60
C MET A 41 -9.79 12.09 5.44
N VAL A 42 -9.86 10.86 4.91
CA VAL A 42 -8.67 10.05 4.59
C VAL A 42 -7.78 10.76 3.58
N PHE A 43 -8.35 11.35 2.53
CA PHE A 43 -7.58 12.09 1.53
C PHE A 43 -6.87 13.31 2.13
N SER A 44 -7.51 14.06 3.03
CA SER A 44 -6.89 15.23 3.67
C SER A 44 -5.72 14.85 4.59
N GLU A 45 -5.85 13.77 5.36
CA GLU A 45 -4.79 13.26 6.23
C GLU A 45 -3.62 12.66 5.41
N VAL A 46 -3.95 11.97 4.31
CA VAL A 46 -2.95 11.44 3.37
C VAL A 46 -2.21 12.59 2.68
N VAL A 47 -2.88 13.63 2.20
CA VAL A 47 -2.23 14.81 1.61
C VAL A 47 -1.39 15.57 2.65
N GLY A 48 -1.86 15.64 3.90
CA GLY A 48 -1.11 16.23 5.02
C GLY A 48 0.18 15.46 5.31
N THR A 49 0.14 14.13 5.34
CA THR A 49 1.34 13.28 5.53
C THR A 49 2.26 13.25 4.30
N LEU A 50 1.71 13.36 3.09
CA LEU A 50 2.48 13.49 1.84
C LEU A 50 3.20 14.83 1.71
N SER A 51 2.76 15.88 2.43
CA SER A 51 3.47 17.17 2.46
C SER A 51 4.88 17.05 3.04
N PHE A 52 5.12 16.06 3.91
CA PHE A 52 6.44 15.73 4.43
C PHE A 52 7.40 15.16 3.37
N LEU A 53 6.87 14.61 2.28
CA LEU A 53 7.65 14.07 1.16
C LEU A 53 8.01 15.13 0.11
N GLN A 54 7.75 16.43 0.36
CA GLN A 54 8.02 17.48 -0.63
C GLN A 54 9.46 17.45 -1.16
N PRO A 55 9.65 17.57 -2.49
CA PRO A 55 10.97 17.50 -3.09
C PRO A 55 11.85 18.67 -2.68
N GLN A 56 13.09 18.39 -2.31
CA GLN A 56 14.05 19.41 -1.90
C GLN A 56 15.03 19.72 -3.03
N ALA A 57 15.62 20.91 -2.99
CA ALA A 57 16.48 21.42 -4.06
C ALA A 57 17.80 20.63 -4.18
N ASP A 58 18.20 19.94 -3.11
CA ASP A 58 19.39 19.12 -2.97
C ASP A 58 19.24 17.67 -3.49
N ASP A 59 18.04 17.27 -3.92
CA ASP A 59 17.77 15.88 -4.34
C ASP A 59 18.03 15.64 -5.83
N ASP A 60 18.71 14.54 -6.16
CA ASP A 60 18.83 14.04 -7.52
C ASP A 60 17.47 13.54 -8.06
N PHE A 61 17.34 13.48 -9.39
CA PHE A 61 16.17 12.91 -10.04
C PHE A 61 15.86 11.48 -9.55
N VAL A 62 16.90 10.65 -9.41
CA VAL A 62 16.76 9.26 -8.95
C VAL A 62 16.24 9.21 -7.52
N ASP A 63 16.68 10.11 -6.64
CA ASP A 63 16.20 10.14 -5.26
C ASP A 63 14.71 10.49 -5.23
N ARG A 64 14.31 11.53 -5.97
CA ARG A 64 12.90 11.93 -6.12
C ARG A 64 12.04 10.78 -6.65
N LEU A 65 12.55 10.00 -7.60
CA LEU A 65 11.86 8.82 -8.12
C LEU A 65 11.54 7.79 -7.01
N HIS A 66 12.50 7.51 -6.14
CA HIS A 66 12.34 6.52 -5.08
C HIS A 66 11.52 7.04 -3.89
N TYR A 67 11.99 8.10 -3.21
CA TYR A 67 11.37 8.51 -1.95
C TYR A 67 10.04 9.26 -2.15
N TYR A 68 9.89 10.02 -3.25
CA TYR A 68 8.68 10.81 -3.49
C TYR A 68 7.70 10.03 -4.36
N TYR A 69 8.04 9.76 -5.62
CA TYR A 69 7.10 9.18 -6.58
C TYR A 69 6.71 7.74 -6.21
N THR A 70 7.69 6.86 -6.01
CA THR A 70 7.44 5.44 -5.73
C THR A 70 6.77 5.24 -4.37
N SER A 71 7.28 5.89 -3.30
CA SER A 71 6.67 5.78 -1.97
C SER A 71 5.25 6.35 -1.93
N THR A 72 5.00 7.52 -2.55
CA THR A 72 3.65 8.10 -2.64
C THR A 72 2.70 7.18 -3.41
N PHE A 73 3.14 6.63 -4.55
CA PHE A 73 2.34 5.70 -5.34
C PHE A 73 1.96 4.45 -4.55
N LEU A 74 2.91 3.87 -3.80
CA LEU A 74 2.66 2.70 -2.95
C LEU A 74 1.68 3.02 -1.81
N LEU A 75 1.84 4.17 -1.14
CA LEU A 75 0.94 4.60 -0.07
C LEU A 75 -0.48 4.87 -0.57
N VAL A 76 -0.63 5.57 -1.69
CA VAL A 76 -1.95 5.85 -2.28
C VAL A 76 -2.61 4.53 -2.70
N THR A 77 -1.87 3.65 -3.36
CA THR A 77 -2.38 2.32 -3.75
C THR A 77 -2.80 1.50 -2.53
N ALA A 78 -2.01 1.49 -1.45
CA ALA A 78 -2.35 0.79 -0.21
C ALA A 78 -3.65 1.32 0.42
N VAL A 79 -3.84 2.64 0.41
CA VAL A 79 -5.08 3.29 0.90
C VAL A 79 -6.26 2.93 0.02
N LEU A 80 -6.13 3.01 -1.31
CA LEU A 80 -7.20 2.65 -2.25
C LEU A 80 -7.64 1.19 -2.09
N ILE A 81 -6.70 0.26 -1.98
CA ILE A 81 -6.99 -1.16 -1.74
C ILE A 81 -7.69 -1.34 -0.39
N SER A 82 -7.19 -0.69 0.67
CA SER A 82 -7.79 -0.77 2.01
C SER A 82 -9.24 -0.24 2.01
N LEU A 83 -9.50 0.87 1.33
CA LEU A 83 -10.85 1.42 1.18
C LEU A 83 -11.79 0.43 0.48
N LYS A 84 -11.32 -0.27 -0.56
CA LYS A 84 -12.10 -1.31 -1.25
C LYS A 84 -12.36 -2.52 -0.35
N MET A 85 -11.38 -2.91 0.47
CA MET A 85 -11.47 -4.06 1.37
C MET A 85 -12.43 -3.83 2.55
N PHE A 86 -12.42 -2.64 3.15
CA PHE A 86 -13.27 -2.34 4.32
C PHE A 86 -14.62 -1.68 3.96
N GLY A 87 -14.69 -1.00 2.81
CA GLY A 87 -15.86 -0.23 2.37
C GLY A 87 -16.82 -0.97 1.44
N GLY A 88 -16.48 -2.19 1.01
CA GLY A 88 -17.30 -3.00 0.10
C GLY A 88 -17.21 -4.49 0.41
N ARG A 89 -17.86 -5.30 -0.43
CA ARG A 89 -17.73 -6.75 -0.42
C ARG A 89 -16.43 -7.15 -1.16
N PRO A 90 -15.42 -7.71 -0.47
CA PRO A 90 -14.12 -8.04 -1.08
C PRO A 90 -14.19 -9.26 -2.01
N ILE A 91 -15.17 -10.13 -1.75
CA ILE A 91 -15.42 -11.38 -2.44
C ILE A 91 -16.93 -11.54 -2.63
N GLU A 92 -17.33 -12.08 -3.77
CA GLU A 92 -18.74 -12.41 -4.07
C GLU A 92 -18.80 -13.90 -4.38
N CYS A 93 -19.72 -14.63 -3.75
CA CYS A 93 -19.77 -16.08 -3.85
C CYS A 93 -21.04 -16.58 -4.54
N TRP A 94 -20.88 -17.59 -5.39
CA TRP A 94 -21.97 -18.36 -5.97
C TRP A 94 -22.52 -19.33 -4.92
N VAL A 95 -23.62 -18.92 -4.28
CA VAL A 95 -24.34 -19.71 -3.28
C VAL A 95 -25.61 -20.34 -3.87
N PRO A 96 -26.08 -21.48 -3.33
CA PRO A 96 -27.34 -22.09 -3.74
C PRO A 96 -28.54 -21.14 -3.55
N ALA A 97 -29.59 -21.31 -4.37
CA ALA A 97 -30.75 -20.43 -4.37
C ALA A 97 -31.57 -20.47 -3.05
N GLU A 98 -31.37 -21.49 -2.22
CA GLU A 98 -32.00 -21.63 -0.90
C GLU A 98 -31.43 -20.63 0.14
N TYR A 99 -30.22 -20.11 -0.10
CA TYR A 99 -29.56 -19.19 0.83
C TYR A 99 -30.24 -17.81 0.75
N LYS A 100 -30.80 -17.35 1.87
CA LYS A 100 -31.31 -15.97 1.96
C LYS A 100 -30.12 -15.00 2.00
N GLY A 101 -30.32 -13.74 1.63
CA GLY A 101 -29.23 -12.74 1.56
C GLY A 101 -28.36 -12.60 2.83
N GLY A 102 -28.91 -12.82 4.04
CA GLY A 102 -28.08 -12.82 5.26
C GLY A 102 -27.11 -14.01 5.37
N TRP A 103 -27.45 -15.16 4.78
CA TRP A 103 -26.57 -16.34 4.71
C TRP A 103 -25.51 -16.19 3.61
N GLU A 104 -25.87 -15.51 2.51
CA GLU A 104 -24.93 -15.09 1.46
C GLU A 104 -23.85 -14.17 2.07
N ASP A 105 -24.26 -13.09 2.75
CA ASP A 105 -23.36 -12.17 3.44
C ASP A 105 -22.44 -12.90 4.45
N TYR A 106 -22.99 -13.84 5.23
CA TYR A 106 -22.21 -14.66 6.15
C TYR A 106 -21.18 -15.54 5.43
N THR A 107 -21.60 -16.20 4.35
CA THR A 107 -20.74 -17.11 3.57
C THR A 107 -19.59 -16.33 2.95
N GLU A 108 -19.85 -15.17 2.37
CA GLU A 108 -18.84 -14.28 1.81
C GLU A 108 -17.82 -13.81 2.85
N MET A 109 -18.29 -13.34 4.01
CA MET A 109 -17.41 -12.93 5.11
C MET A 109 -16.61 -14.09 5.69
N PHE A 110 -17.23 -15.26 5.82
CA PHE A 110 -16.55 -16.47 6.30
C PHE A 110 -15.45 -16.91 5.34
N CYS A 111 -15.76 -16.97 4.04
CA CYS A 111 -14.79 -17.33 3.01
C CYS A 111 -13.65 -16.32 2.89
N TRP A 112 -13.96 -15.02 3.03
CA TRP A 112 -12.92 -14.00 3.10
C TRP A 112 -12.01 -14.18 4.31
N ALA A 113 -12.55 -14.51 5.49
CA ALA A 113 -11.77 -14.66 6.71
C ALA A 113 -10.94 -15.96 6.75
N ARG A 114 -11.46 -17.07 6.19
CA ARG A 114 -10.78 -18.38 6.19
C ARG A 114 -9.73 -18.52 5.08
N SER A 115 -9.75 -17.62 4.09
CA SER A 115 -9.01 -17.71 2.82
C SER A 115 -9.58 -18.77 1.87
N THR A 116 -9.31 -18.61 0.58
CA THR A 116 -9.81 -19.48 -0.50
C THR A 116 -8.66 -20.17 -1.21
N TYR A 117 -8.88 -21.33 -1.82
CA TYR A 117 -7.87 -22.03 -2.61
C TYR A 117 -8.20 -21.99 -4.11
N TRP A 118 -7.21 -22.23 -4.95
CA TRP A 118 -7.40 -22.30 -6.40
C TRP A 118 -7.15 -23.72 -6.93
N VAL A 119 -7.99 -24.11 -7.87
CA VAL A 119 -7.90 -25.36 -8.63
C VAL A 119 -8.27 -25.02 -10.08
N SER A 120 -7.58 -25.65 -11.04
CA SER A 120 -7.95 -25.52 -12.46
C SER A 120 -9.31 -26.17 -12.73
N PHE A 121 -10.01 -25.73 -13.76
CA PHE A 121 -11.26 -26.37 -14.18
C PHE A 121 -11.05 -27.77 -14.79
N ASP A 122 -9.83 -28.07 -15.24
CA ASP A 122 -9.47 -29.37 -15.83
C ASP A 122 -9.10 -30.43 -14.77
N GLU A 123 -8.91 -30.01 -13.52
CA GLU A 123 -8.56 -30.89 -12.40
C GLU A 123 -9.77 -31.09 -11.49
N GLU A 124 -9.99 -32.32 -11.02
CA GLU A 124 -11.00 -32.59 -10.01
C GLU A 124 -10.60 -31.98 -8.65
N ILE A 125 -11.60 -31.58 -7.86
CA ILE A 125 -11.34 -31.00 -6.54
C ILE A 125 -10.76 -32.11 -5.64
N PRO A 126 -9.52 -31.99 -5.14
CA PRO A 126 -8.87 -33.07 -4.40
C PRO A 126 -9.65 -33.37 -3.11
N GLU A 127 -9.84 -34.64 -2.76
CA GLU A 127 -10.56 -35.03 -1.53
C GLU A 127 -9.73 -34.78 -0.27
N ASP A 128 -8.40 -34.82 -0.38
CA ASP A 128 -7.48 -34.65 0.74
C ASP A 128 -7.42 -33.19 1.20
N ILE A 129 -7.65 -32.97 2.50
CA ILE A 129 -7.72 -31.66 3.14
C ILE A 129 -6.35 -30.98 3.12
N THR A 130 -5.28 -31.76 3.29
CA THR A 130 -3.91 -31.25 3.36
C THR A 130 -3.52 -30.54 2.07
N THR A 131 -3.81 -31.17 0.93
CA THR A 131 -3.57 -30.61 -0.40
C THR A 131 -4.36 -29.32 -0.67
N ARG A 132 -5.58 -29.21 -0.12
CA ARG A 132 -6.38 -27.97 -0.22
C ARG A 132 -5.76 -26.85 0.62
N GLU A 133 -5.27 -27.16 1.81
CA GLU A 133 -4.63 -26.19 2.70
C GLU A 133 -3.32 -25.64 2.12
N GLU A 134 -2.55 -26.47 1.42
CA GLU A 134 -1.32 -26.05 0.73
C GLU A 134 -1.60 -25.11 -0.44
N ARG A 135 -2.73 -25.26 -1.14
CA ARG A 135 -3.15 -24.42 -2.28
C ARG A 135 -3.92 -23.15 -1.84
N MET A 136 -3.97 -22.83 -0.55
CA MET A 136 -4.71 -21.67 -0.04
C MET A 136 -4.03 -20.35 -0.39
N VAL A 137 -4.83 -19.40 -0.87
CA VAL A 137 -4.40 -18.08 -1.30
C VAL A 137 -4.75 -17.05 -0.22
N SER A 138 -3.79 -16.74 0.65
CA SER A 138 -4.00 -15.81 1.79
C SER A 138 -3.35 -14.43 1.62
N TYR A 139 -2.52 -14.21 0.59
CA TYR A 139 -1.73 -12.97 0.45
C TYR A 139 -2.58 -11.71 0.21
N TYR A 140 -3.79 -11.83 -0.33
CA TYR A 140 -4.68 -10.69 -0.60
C TYR A 140 -5.03 -9.89 0.67
N GLN A 141 -5.23 -10.57 1.80
CA GLN A 141 -5.53 -9.93 3.08
C GLN A 141 -4.34 -9.09 3.59
N TRP A 142 -3.11 -9.55 3.33
CA TRP A 142 -1.87 -8.92 3.80
C TRP A 142 -1.30 -7.87 2.85
N THR A 143 -1.79 -7.82 1.62
CA THR A 143 -1.34 -6.92 0.56
C THR A 143 -1.28 -5.43 0.97
N PRO A 144 -2.30 -4.82 1.60
CA PRO A 144 -2.21 -3.40 1.97
C PRO A 144 -1.11 -3.14 3.01
N PHE A 145 -0.92 -4.02 3.99
CA PHE A 145 0.14 -3.90 4.99
C PHE A 145 1.53 -4.05 4.36
N PHE A 146 1.65 -5.00 3.43
CA PHE A 146 2.86 -5.20 2.65
C PHE A 146 3.26 -3.95 1.87
N LEU A 147 2.31 -3.31 1.16
CA LEU A 147 2.58 -2.09 0.40
C LEU A 147 3.04 -0.92 1.28
N VAL A 148 2.48 -0.77 2.49
CA VAL A 148 2.94 0.24 3.46
C VAL A 148 4.37 -0.03 3.91
N ILE A 149 4.71 -1.29 4.20
CA ILE A 149 6.07 -1.69 4.56
C ILE A 149 7.04 -1.41 3.41
N CYS A 150 6.68 -1.74 2.17
CA CYS A 150 7.47 -1.41 0.97
C CYS A 150 7.68 0.10 0.84
N ALA A 151 6.63 0.91 1.03
CA ALA A 151 6.73 2.37 0.97
C ALA A 151 7.69 2.93 2.03
N PHE A 152 7.66 2.39 3.24
CA PHE A 152 8.60 2.75 4.32
C PHE A 152 10.03 2.40 3.95
N PHE A 153 10.28 1.22 3.41
CA PHE A 153 11.61 0.83 2.97
C PHE A 153 12.13 1.72 1.84
N PHE A 154 11.31 2.08 0.84
CA PHE A 154 11.68 3.06 -0.20
C PHE A 154 12.01 4.45 0.36
N TYR A 155 11.40 4.83 1.48
CA TYR A 155 11.65 6.08 2.18
C TYR A 155 12.91 6.05 3.08
N SER A 156 13.29 4.86 3.57
CA SER A 156 14.35 4.69 4.58
C SER A 156 15.74 5.25 4.20
N PRO A 157 16.25 5.14 2.95
CA PRO A 157 17.58 5.66 2.63
C PRO A 157 17.62 7.20 2.69
N CYS A 158 16.52 7.85 2.27
CA CYS A 158 16.38 9.31 2.37
C CYS A 158 16.28 9.77 3.83
N LEU A 159 15.61 8.99 4.69
CA LEU A 159 15.57 9.26 6.13
C LEU A 159 16.96 9.17 6.76
N ILE A 160 17.75 8.15 6.41
CA ILE A 160 19.12 7.97 6.90
C ILE A 160 20.01 9.13 6.44
N TRP A 161 19.93 9.52 5.15
CA TRP A 161 20.60 10.71 4.62
C TRP A 161 20.25 11.94 5.45
N ARG A 162 18.94 12.19 5.68
CA ARG A 162 18.44 13.34 6.45
C ARG A 162 18.94 13.39 7.89
N LEU A 163 18.88 12.27 8.60
CA LEU A 163 19.32 12.19 9.98
C LEU A 163 20.83 12.40 10.10
N MET A 164 21.60 11.80 9.21
CA MET A 164 23.06 11.85 9.29
C MET A 164 23.64 13.19 8.82
N TYR A 165 23.09 13.81 7.77
CA TYR A 165 23.56 15.14 7.36
C TYR A 165 23.18 16.20 8.41
N THR A 166 22.03 16.08 9.08
CA THR A 166 21.64 17.08 10.10
C THR A 166 22.62 17.06 11.29
N LYS A 167 23.20 15.90 11.60
CA LYS A 167 24.26 15.76 12.62
C LYS A 167 25.60 16.36 12.20
N SER A 168 25.87 16.55 10.91
CA SER A 168 27.14 17.10 10.43
C SER A 168 27.22 18.63 10.57
N GLY A 169 26.09 19.30 10.86
CA GLY A 169 26.02 20.75 11.02
C GLY A 169 26.14 21.55 9.71
N ILE A 170 26.17 20.86 8.56
CA ILE A 170 26.19 21.48 7.22
C ILE A 170 24.76 21.59 6.71
N LEU A 171 24.26 22.81 6.55
CA LEU A 171 22.96 23.05 5.90
C LEU A 171 23.15 23.04 4.37
N LEU A 172 23.05 21.85 3.76
CA LEU A 172 23.23 21.66 2.32
C LEU A 172 22.25 22.50 1.48
N LYS A 173 21.05 22.74 1.99
CA LYS A 173 20.01 23.56 1.33
C LYS A 173 20.45 24.98 1.08
N ASP A 174 21.16 25.59 2.03
CA ASP A 174 21.71 26.92 1.87
C ASP A 174 22.77 26.92 0.78
N ILE A 175 23.69 25.95 0.80
CA ILE A 175 24.75 25.84 -0.21
C ILE A 175 24.13 25.68 -1.62
N MET A 176 23.12 24.82 -1.74
CA MET A 176 22.44 24.55 -3.01
C MET A 176 21.65 25.77 -3.51
N SER A 177 20.94 26.48 -2.63
CA SER A 177 20.21 27.70 -3.00
C SER A 177 21.17 28.81 -3.43
N PHE A 178 22.28 28.98 -2.71
CA PHE A 178 23.32 29.94 -3.09
C PHE A 178 24.01 29.60 -4.42
N ALA A 179 24.22 28.31 -4.71
CA ALA A 179 24.80 27.84 -5.98
C ALA A 179 23.83 27.97 -7.17
N THR A 180 22.52 27.90 -6.90
CA THR A 180 21.47 27.97 -7.93
C THR A 180 21.11 29.43 -8.27
N ASP A 181 21.39 30.38 -7.38
CA ASP A 181 21.13 31.80 -7.58
C ASP A 181 22.04 32.40 -8.67
N LYS A 182 21.42 32.77 -9.79
CA LYS A 182 22.11 33.33 -10.98
C LYS A 182 22.75 34.70 -10.73
N SER A 183 22.32 35.43 -9.70
CA SER A 183 22.90 36.71 -9.26
C SER A 183 24.29 36.55 -8.64
N ASN A 184 24.64 35.35 -8.15
CA ASN A 184 25.90 35.08 -7.47
C ASN A 184 27.03 34.61 -8.40
N ILE A 185 26.79 34.54 -9.71
CA ILE A 185 27.75 34.06 -10.74
C ILE A 185 28.85 35.10 -11.05
N GLN A 186 28.94 36.21 -10.30
CA GLN A 186 30.06 37.14 -10.44
C GLN A 186 31.36 36.56 -9.86
N PRO A 187 32.48 36.57 -10.62
CA PRO A 187 33.71 35.87 -10.24
C PRO A 187 34.37 36.38 -8.94
N GLY A 188 34.09 37.62 -8.52
CA GLY A 188 34.58 38.19 -7.26
C GLY A 188 33.86 37.68 -6.00
N LEU A 189 32.58 37.32 -6.12
CA LEU A 189 31.77 36.85 -4.99
C LEU A 189 32.10 35.39 -4.63
N ALA A 190 32.40 34.57 -5.64
CA ALA A 190 32.85 33.18 -5.47
C ALA A 190 34.15 33.06 -4.63
N ALA A 191 35.09 33.97 -4.83
CA ALA A 191 36.34 34.03 -4.05
C ALA A 191 36.07 34.38 -2.58
N HIS A 192 35.17 35.34 -2.32
CA HIS A 192 34.76 35.72 -0.97
C HIS A 192 33.93 34.63 -0.26
N LEU A 193 33.13 33.86 -1.00
CA LEU A 193 32.44 32.68 -0.43
C LEU A 193 33.42 31.55 -0.11
N SER A 194 34.41 31.29 -0.95
CA SER A 194 35.42 30.26 -0.68
C SER A 194 36.20 30.54 0.60
N SER A 195 36.43 31.82 0.95
CA SER A 195 37.08 32.22 2.19
C SER A 195 36.15 32.09 3.41
N ILE A 196 34.86 32.43 3.27
CA ILE A 196 33.84 32.22 4.32
C ILE A 196 33.66 30.73 4.62
N PHE A 197 33.53 29.89 3.60
CA PHE A 197 33.46 28.45 3.76
C PHE A 197 34.73 27.92 4.41
N LYS A 198 35.91 28.31 3.92
CA LYS A 198 37.19 27.90 4.53
C LYS A 198 37.30 28.30 6.01
N HIS A 199 36.80 29.48 6.38
CA HIS A 199 36.79 29.94 7.78
C HIS A 199 35.79 29.17 8.65
N ARG A 200 34.57 28.93 8.15
CA ARG A 200 33.54 28.16 8.87
C ARG A 200 33.93 26.69 9.04
N PHE A 201 34.57 26.11 8.03
CA PHE A 201 35.12 24.75 8.06
C PHE A 201 36.31 24.65 9.03
N HIS A 202 37.18 25.67 9.10
CA HIS A 202 38.27 25.73 10.06
C HIS A 202 37.79 25.87 11.51
N PHE A 203 36.66 26.55 11.74
CA PHE A 203 36.04 26.67 13.06
C PHE A 203 35.40 25.34 13.51
N ALA A 204 34.84 24.56 12.58
CA ALA A 204 34.29 23.23 12.84
C ALA A 204 35.37 22.18 13.17
N THR A 205 36.59 22.32 12.64
CA THR A 205 37.72 21.40 12.93
C THR A 205 38.29 21.49 14.35
N ASN A 206 37.93 22.51 15.14
CA ASN A 206 38.44 22.70 16.50
C ASN A 206 37.67 21.95 17.59
N GLN A 207 36.73 21.06 17.25
CA GLN A 207 36.21 20.08 18.20
C GLN A 207 37.01 18.76 18.06
N PRO A 208 37.93 18.46 19.00
CA PRO A 208 38.56 17.17 19.03
C PRO A 208 37.57 16.23 19.69
N ASN A 209 36.96 15.30 18.95
CA ASN A 209 36.68 13.95 19.45
C ASN A 209 36.06 13.05 18.37
N HIS A 210 36.55 11.80 18.37
CA HIS A 210 36.01 10.59 17.75
C HIS A 210 36.31 10.30 16.26
N HIS A 211 37.44 9.62 15.99
CA HIS A 211 37.51 8.16 15.77
C HIS A 211 38.88 7.71 15.23
N ARG A 212 39.45 6.65 15.84
CA ARG A 212 40.78 6.07 15.51
C ARG A 212 40.83 5.38 14.14
N PHE A 213 39.68 4.99 13.60
CA PHE A 213 39.57 4.17 12.38
C PHE A 213 39.88 4.94 11.08
N LEU A 214 39.70 6.26 11.08
CA LEU A 214 39.85 7.11 9.90
C LEU A 214 41.25 7.72 9.73
N LYS A 215 42.18 7.46 10.66
CA LYS A 215 43.58 7.92 10.56
C LYS A 215 44.40 7.11 9.54
N LEU A 216 43.92 5.93 9.12
CA LEU A 216 44.62 5.06 8.17
C LEU A 216 44.53 5.54 6.71
N PHE A 217 43.46 6.26 6.34
CA PHE A 217 43.21 6.68 4.95
C PHE A 217 43.69 8.11 4.60
N ASN A 218 44.27 8.85 5.55
CA ASN A 218 44.84 10.20 5.32
C ASN A 218 43.92 11.19 4.56
N VAL A 219 42.61 11.08 4.73
CA VAL A 219 41.62 11.95 4.06
C VAL A 219 41.14 13.05 5.02
N ARG A 220 40.98 14.28 4.51
CA ARG A 220 40.35 15.40 5.23
C ARG A 220 38.95 14.98 5.71
N TYR A 221 38.84 14.76 7.01
CA TYR A 221 37.69 14.13 7.68
C TYR A 221 36.34 14.75 7.31
N TYR A 222 36.25 16.08 7.18
CA TYR A 222 34.97 16.77 7.00
C TYR A 222 34.45 16.79 5.55
N GLU A 223 35.33 17.00 4.57
CA GLU A 223 34.99 16.98 3.13
C GLU A 223 34.65 15.56 2.65
N ALA A 224 35.46 14.58 3.06
CA ALA A 224 35.26 13.19 2.65
C ALA A 224 34.08 12.51 3.35
N TYR A 225 33.67 13.01 4.52
CA TYR A 225 32.51 12.48 5.23
C TYR A 225 31.23 12.66 4.42
N LEU A 226 30.97 13.86 3.88
CA LEU A 226 29.76 14.13 3.10
C LEU A 226 29.72 13.30 1.81
N THR A 227 30.85 13.22 1.09
CA THR A 227 30.94 12.44 -0.14
C THR A 227 30.79 10.94 0.11
N LEU A 228 31.40 10.41 1.19
CA LEU A 228 31.26 9.01 1.57
C LEU A 228 29.82 8.68 1.98
N LEU A 229 29.19 9.58 2.73
CA LEU A 229 27.81 9.41 3.18
C LEU A 229 26.82 9.43 2.00
N TYR A 230 27.11 10.26 0.98
CA TYR A 230 26.32 10.31 -0.25
C TYR A 230 26.45 9.00 -1.04
N ILE A 231 27.68 8.52 -1.26
CA ILE A 231 27.93 7.23 -1.94
C ILE A 231 27.27 6.07 -1.16
N LEU A 232 27.38 6.06 0.17
CA LEU A 232 26.73 5.05 1.02
C LEU A 232 25.21 5.06 0.84
N THR A 233 24.60 6.25 0.77
CA THR A 233 23.15 6.39 0.55
C THR A 233 22.74 5.85 -0.82
N LYS A 234 23.53 6.09 -1.88
CA LYS A 234 23.27 5.54 -3.21
C LYS A 234 23.39 4.01 -3.24
N ILE A 235 24.39 3.45 -2.56
CA ILE A 235 24.49 1.99 -2.38
C ILE A 235 23.27 1.45 -1.64
N LEU A 236 22.81 2.16 -0.60
CA LEU A 236 21.62 1.75 0.15
C LEU A 236 20.34 1.79 -0.71
N TYR A 237 20.19 2.75 -1.63
CA TYR A 237 19.10 2.74 -2.61
C TYR A 237 19.16 1.52 -3.53
N LEU A 238 20.34 1.16 -4.05
CA LEU A 238 20.51 -0.02 -4.90
C LEU A 238 20.17 -1.31 -4.14
N LEU A 239 20.69 -1.45 -2.92
CA LEU A 239 20.39 -2.60 -2.05
C LEU A 239 18.89 -2.67 -1.72
N ASN A 240 18.23 -1.53 -1.51
CA ASN A 240 16.81 -1.48 -1.27
C ASN A 240 16.00 -1.96 -2.48
N VAL A 241 16.35 -1.54 -3.71
CA VAL A 241 15.68 -2.03 -4.93
C VAL A 241 15.80 -3.55 -5.06
N VAL A 242 17.00 -4.11 -4.84
CA VAL A 242 17.22 -5.57 -4.86
C VAL A 242 16.43 -6.26 -3.75
N GLY A 243 16.43 -5.70 -2.54
CA GLY A 243 15.69 -6.21 -1.40
C GLY A 243 14.18 -6.20 -1.63
N GLN A 244 13.63 -5.14 -2.23
CA GLN A 244 12.21 -5.05 -2.59
C GLN A 244 11.82 -6.06 -3.65
N MET A 245 12.68 -6.31 -4.65
CA MET A 245 12.46 -7.37 -5.64
C MET A 245 12.38 -8.76 -4.97
N PHE A 246 13.29 -9.07 -4.06
CA PHE A 246 13.26 -10.32 -3.31
C PHE A 246 12.04 -10.44 -2.38
N LEU A 247 11.70 -9.35 -1.69
CA LEU A 247 10.57 -9.27 -0.78
C LEU A 247 9.24 -9.50 -1.53
N MET A 248 9.10 -8.91 -2.73
CA MET A 248 7.96 -9.13 -3.61
C MET A 248 7.86 -10.60 -4.05
N ASN A 249 8.98 -11.19 -4.48
CA ASN A 249 9.02 -12.60 -4.89
C ASN A 249 8.59 -13.54 -3.76
N ARG A 250 9.06 -13.27 -2.54
CA ARG A 250 8.70 -14.07 -1.36
C ARG A 250 7.23 -13.90 -0.96
N PHE A 251 6.69 -12.69 -1.09
CA PHE A 251 5.30 -12.38 -0.71
C PHE A 251 4.27 -13.07 -1.61
N LEU A 252 4.55 -13.14 -2.92
CA LEU A 252 3.69 -13.80 -3.90
C LEU A 252 3.76 -15.34 -3.86
N GLN A 253 4.60 -15.92 -2.98
CA GLN A 253 4.75 -17.37 -2.77
C GLN A 253 4.90 -18.15 -4.08
N THR A 254 5.55 -17.56 -5.08
CA THR A 254 5.79 -18.27 -6.33
C THR A 254 7.11 -19.02 -6.23
N ASP A 255 7.06 -20.21 -5.64
CA ASP A 255 8.24 -21.07 -5.46
C ASP A 255 8.86 -21.54 -6.80
N GLN A 256 8.18 -21.30 -7.93
CA GLN A 256 8.61 -21.70 -9.26
C GLN A 256 9.47 -20.68 -10.02
N TYR A 257 9.48 -19.38 -9.65
CA TYR A 257 10.19 -18.34 -10.40
C TYR A 257 11.21 -17.59 -9.54
N SER A 258 12.44 -17.46 -10.05
CA SER A 258 13.53 -16.75 -9.35
C SER A 258 13.43 -15.23 -9.45
N LEU A 259 12.75 -14.71 -10.49
CA LEU A 259 12.58 -13.28 -10.78
C LEU A 259 11.18 -12.99 -11.32
N TYR A 260 10.19 -12.96 -10.44
CA TYR A 260 8.78 -12.70 -10.75
C TYR A 260 8.55 -11.55 -11.75
N GLY A 261 9.25 -10.41 -11.62
CA GLY A 261 9.01 -9.23 -12.45
C GLY A 261 9.35 -9.39 -13.94
N ILE A 262 10.37 -10.20 -14.29
CA ILE A 262 10.81 -10.38 -15.69
C ILE A 262 9.93 -11.42 -16.38
N GLU A 263 9.58 -12.48 -15.64
CA GLU A 263 8.73 -13.57 -16.14
C GLU A 263 7.33 -13.05 -16.49
N VAL A 264 6.72 -12.26 -15.59
CA VAL A 264 5.39 -11.66 -15.83
C VAL A 264 5.39 -10.75 -17.05
N LEU A 265 6.46 -9.97 -17.25
CA LEU A 265 6.58 -9.12 -18.43
C LEU A 265 6.71 -9.94 -19.71
N LYS A 266 7.45 -11.05 -19.67
CA LYS A 266 7.59 -11.99 -20.79
C LYS A 266 6.27 -12.70 -21.10
N ASP A 267 5.53 -13.12 -20.09
CA ASP A 267 4.22 -13.76 -20.24
C ASP A 267 3.21 -12.79 -20.84
N LEU A 268 3.20 -11.54 -20.38
CA LEU A 268 2.36 -10.48 -20.94
C LEU A 268 2.71 -10.16 -22.40
N LEU A 269 4.01 -10.06 -22.73
CA LEU A 269 4.47 -9.87 -24.12
C LEU A 269 4.14 -11.07 -25.02
N SER A 270 4.13 -12.28 -24.46
CA SER A 270 3.78 -13.50 -25.18
C SER A 270 2.27 -13.76 -25.31
N GLY A 271 1.44 -12.96 -24.64
CA GLY A 271 -0.01 -13.07 -24.68
C GLY A 271 -0.58 -14.32 -24.00
N ARG A 272 0.18 -14.96 -23.10
CA ARG A 272 -0.31 -16.16 -22.37
C ARG A 272 -1.39 -15.77 -21.35
N PRO A 273 -2.56 -16.44 -21.35
CA PRO A 273 -3.62 -16.12 -20.41
C PRO A 273 -3.25 -16.57 -18.98
N TRP A 274 -3.54 -15.71 -18.00
CA TRP A 274 -3.27 -15.92 -16.57
C TRP A 274 -3.87 -17.21 -15.98
N THR A 275 -4.92 -17.75 -16.63
CA THR A 275 -5.63 -18.98 -16.23
C THR A 275 -4.72 -20.21 -16.19
N GLU A 276 -3.66 -20.24 -17.00
CA GLU A 276 -2.73 -21.37 -17.03
C GLU A 276 -1.55 -21.20 -16.06
N SER A 277 -1.28 -19.97 -15.65
CA SER A 277 -0.14 -19.66 -14.76
C SER A 277 -0.41 -19.91 -13.28
N GLY A 278 -1.67 -20.05 -12.87
CA GLY A 278 -2.09 -20.27 -11.47
C GLY A 278 -1.81 -19.11 -10.49
N ASN A 279 -1.02 -18.11 -10.88
CA ASN A 279 -0.51 -17.08 -9.98
C ASN A 279 -1.55 -16.02 -9.58
N PHE A 280 -2.60 -15.81 -10.40
CA PHE A 280 -3.67 -14.83 -10.13
C PHE A 280 -5.06 -15.34 -10.51
N PRO A 281 -5.62 -16.24 -9.69
CA PRO A 281 -6.94 -16.77 -9.95
C PRO A 281 -8.02 -15.71 -9.71
N ARG A 282 -8.83 -15.43 -10.73
CA ARG A 282 -10.01 -14.57 -10.61
C ARG A 282 -11.15 -15.26 -9.86
N VAL A 283 -11.16 -16.59 -9.93
CA VAL A 283 -12.18 -17.45 -9.35
C VAL A 283 -11.50 -18.45 -8.44
N THR A 284 -11.97 -18.57 -7.21
CA THR A 284 -11.42 -19.43 -6.17
C THR A 284 -12.53 -20.26 -5.53
N LEU A 285 -12.15 -21.31 -4.82
CA LEU A 285 -13.06 -22.21 -4.12
C LEU A 285 -12.92 -22.01 -2.61
N CYS A 286 -14.04 -22.11 -1.91
CA CYS A 286 -14.11 -22.00 -0.46
C CYS A 286 -14.92 -23.17 0.13
N ASP A 287 -14.40 -23.77 1.18
CA ASP A 287 -15.07 -24.86 1.90
C ASP A 287 -15.77 -24.31 3.15
N LEU A 288 -17.11 -24.38 3.16
CA LEU A 288 -17.96 -24.04 4.29
C LEU A 288 -18.30 -25.30 5.10
N ASN A 289 -17.92 -25.32 6.38
CA ASN A 289 -18.23 -26.43 7.28
C ASN A 289 -19.45 -26.06 8.15
N VAL A 290 -20.63 -26.54 7.77
CA VAL A 290 -21.87 -26.30 8.52
C VAL A 290 -22.08 -27.44 9.52
N ARG A 291 -22.25 -27.09 10.79
CA ARG A 291 -22.53 -28.05 11.85
C ARG A 291 -24.04 -28.25 11.99
N ILE A 292 -24.50 -29.46 11.73
CA ILE A 292 -25.85 -29.93 12.07
C ILE A 292 -25.76 -30.94 13.22
N LEU A 293 -26.85 -31.21 13.94
CA LEU A 293 -26.81 -32.15 15.06
C LEU A 293 -26.29 -33.52 14.58
N GLY A 294 -25.16 -33.95 15.12
CA GLY A 294 -24.57 -35.26 14.86
C GLY A 294 -23.71 -35.38 13.59
N ASN A 295 -23.62 -34.35 12.73
CA ASN A 295 -22.74 -34.39 11.55
C ASN A 295 -22.22 -33.01 11.12
N VAL A 296 -21.01 -32.97 10.57
CA VAL A 296 -20.45 -31.77 9.93
C VAL A 296 -20.58 -31.95 8.42
N GLN A 297 -21.42 -31.13 7.78
CA GLN A 297 -21.58 -31.13 6.33
C GLN A 297 -20.66 -30.07 5.73
N ARG A 298 -19.91 -30.46 4.69
CA ARG A 298 -18.98 -29.57 3.98
C ARG A 298 -19.60 -29.18 2.65
N HIS A 299 -19.71 -27.87 2.42
CA HIS A 299 -20.22 -27.31 1.17
C HIS A 299 -19.10 -26.51 0.51
N THR A 300 -18.81 -26.81 -0.75
CA THR A 300 -17.83 -26.06 -1.55
C THR A 300 -18.56 -25.01 -2.38
N VAL A 301 -18.21 -23.74 -2.21
CA VAL A 301 -18.78 -22.63 -2.99
C VAL A 301 -17.71 -22.00 -3.87
N GLN A 302 -18.12 -21.53 -5.05
CA GLN A 302 -17.25 -20.84 -5.99
C GLN A 302 -17.33 -19.34 -5.73
N CYS A 303 -16.21 -18.67 -5.58
CA CYS A 303 -16.16 -17.26 -5.25
C CYS A 303 -15.29 -16.47 -6.24
N VAL A 304 -15.68 -15.23 -6.51
CA VAL A 304 -14.97 -14.32 -7.41
C VAL A 304 -14.29 -13.23 -6.57
N LEU A 305 -12.97 -13.09 -6.72
CA LEU A 305 -12.22 -12.03 -6.05
C LEU A 305 -12.40 -10.71 -6.80
N VAL A 306 -13.20 -9.81 -6.22
CA VAL A 306 -13.43 -8.45 -6.77
C VAL A 306 -12.18 -7.57 -6.64
N ILE A 307 -11.27 -7.94 -5.74
CA ILE A 307 -10.03 -7.19 -5.42
C ILE A 307 -8.94 -7.30 -6.51
N ASN A 308 -9.07 -8.19 -7.50
CA ASN A 308 -8.03 -8.36 -8.51
C ASN A 308 -7.92 -7.13 -9.46
N ILE A 309 -7.20 -6.11 -8.99
CA ILE A 309 -6.98 -4.80 -9.62
C ILE A 309 -6.37 -4.93 -11.02
N PHE A 310 -5.61 -5.99 -11.29
CA PHE A 310 -5.06 -6.26 -12.61
C PHE A 310 -6.14 -6.64 -13.62
N THR A 311 -7.16 -7.40 -13.23
CA THR A 311 -8.27 -7.75 -14.13
C THR A 311 -9.25 -6.61 -14.37
N GLU A 312 -9.43 -5.69 -13.42
CA GLU A 312 -10.26 -4.50 -13.60
C GLU A 312 -9.58 -3.45 -14.51
N LYS A 313 -8.26 -3.30 -14.41
CA LYS A 313 -7.50 -2.33 -15.22
C LYS A 313 -7.14 -2.86 -16.61
N VAL A 314 -6.80 -4.14 -16.77
CA VAL A 314 -6.56 -4.73 -18.10
C VAL A 314 -7.82 -4.66 -18.95
N ARG A 315 -9.00 -4.99 -18.40
CA ARG A 315 -10.28 -4.96 -19.15
C ARG A 315 -10.69 -3.55 -19.60
N LEU A 316 -10.26 -2.50 -18.90
CA LEU A 316 -10.44 -1.10 -19.34
C LEU A 316 -9.45 -0.67 -20.42
N ILE A 317 -8.26 -1.28 -20.46
CA ILE A 317 -7.22 -0.99 -21.46
C ILE A 317 -7.46 -1.79 -22.76
N THR A 318 -8.03 -3.00 -22.69
CA THR A 318 -8.28 -3.85 -23.86
C THR A 318 -9.14 -3.19 -24.97
N PRO A 319 -10.25 -2.48 -24.69
CA PRO A 319 -11.00 -1.80 -25.75
C PRO A 319 -10.26 -0.60 -26.37
N VAL A 320 -9.22 -0.07 -25.72
CA VAL A 320 -8.41 1.05 -26.25
C VAL A 320 -7.40 0.58 -27.31
N LEU A 321 -7.12 -0.73 -27.39
CA LEU A 321 -6.18 -1.31 -28.39
C LEU A 321 -6.87 -2.00 -29.57
N THR A 322 -8.20 -2.18 -29.54
CA THR A 322 -8.97 -2.78 -30.64
C THR A 322 -9.75 -1.78 -31.49
N GLU A 323 -9.75 -0.49 -31.14
CA GLU A 323 -10.37 0.60 -31.93
C GLU A 323 -9.40 1.75 -32.28
N GLY A 324 -8.10 1.44 -32.42
CA GLY A 324 -7.07 2.39 -32.87
C GLY A 324 -6.50 2.02 -34.23
#